data_AF-A0A2H3J609-F1
#
_entry.id   AF-A0A2H3J609-F1
#
_cell.length_a   1.000
_cell.length_b   1.000
_cell.length_c   1.000
_cell.angle_alpha   90.00
_cell.angle_beta   90.00
_cell.angle_gamma   90.00
#
_symmetry.space_group_name_H-M   'P 1'
#
loop_
_entity.id
_entity.type
_entity.pdbx_description
1 polymer ?
#
loop_
_entity_poly.entity_id
_entity_poly.type
_entity_poly.pdbx_seq_one_letter_code
_entity_poly.pdbx_strand_id
1 'polypeptide(L)'
;MGNNGTTRKRKRGSADGENSAAASVGPSPGPSHAPAEGAAPQPITEEEYDIQHHKQITARRNFDKVVFGQWQIKTWYFSPYPLTESEAEDQVAAPSSHGPHSGSRIPGVSRSTIRSHGRTSDLLAGGLGRTNVTGERSMLWVCDRCFKYMADGISWEIHVKKCTLKHPPGRKVYQRGAHIIWEVDGAKEKLYCQNLSLFGKLFIDIKTLFFDCDNFLFYILTDADSQRDHVLGFFSKEKVSFDDYNLACIVVLPPYQKKGYGMLMIEFSYELSRRAGRVGTPERPLSDLGLRSYLTYWVSTLIRFFRRLLSVLPLDAAKMITRGGVPDLAEAHTMSPAVEAEDGPQSRMKRRKSTKGWDGEELASARAADPYDDHDPVFTSLRTVETTPNTDGSATAHVVVRCTLKDIARATNLRIEDAAFALNECGLLIRRQKTDGSRGADDTITVSREMVETVARERNVKRMCMSLAHVLL
;
A
#
# COMPACT_ATOMS: atom_id res chain seq x y z
N MET A 1 -34.91 -47.37 -15.48
CA MET A 1 -35.64 -47.04 -16.73
C MET A 1 -36.50 -45.82 -16.48
N GLY A 2 -36.80 -45.01 -17.50
CA GLY A 2 -37.80 -43.94 -17.45
C GLY A 2 -37.26 -42.58 -16.98
N ASN A 3 -37.48 -41.54 -17.79
CA ASN A 3 -36.98 -40.18 -17.58
C ASN A 3 -38.05 -39.15 -18.03
N ASN A 4 -38.14 -38.03 -17.29
CA ASN A 4 -38.61 -36.68 -17.66
C ASN A 4 -39.85 -36.38 -18.54
N GLY A 5 -40.53 -35.30 -18.14
CA GLY A 5 -41.15 -34.31 -19.05
C GLY A 5 -42.58 -33.91 -18.67
N THR A 6 -43.09 -32.69 -18.91
CA THR A 6 -42.54 -31.37 -19.31
C THR A 6 -43.64 -30.32 -19.05
N THR A 7 -43.31 -29.04 -18.77
CA THR A 7 -44.31 -27.95 -18.63
C THR A 7 -44.31 -26.96 -19.81
N ARG A 8 -45.50 -26.52 -20.28
CA ARG A 8 -45.67 -25.64 -21.46
C ARG A 8 -46.62 -24.44 -21.22
N LYS A 9 -46.06 -23.24 -21.43
CA LYS A 9 -46.55 -21.94 -21.99
C LYS A 9 -48.05 -21.68 -22.38
N ARG A 10 -48.37 -20.36 -22.36
CA ARG A 10 -49.44 -19.53 -23.02
C ARG A 10 -50.72 -19.26 -22.19
N LYS A 11 -51.35 -18.06 -22.11
CA LYS A 11 -51.55 -16.82 -22.93
C LYS A 11 -52.93 -16.74 -23.63
N ARG A 12 -53.75 -15.71 -23.29
CA ARG A 12 -54.99 -15.16 -23.93
C ARG A 12 -55.30 -13.76 -23.32
N GLY A 13 -56.08 -12.80 -23.85
CA GLY A 13 -56.93 -12.69 -25.07
C GLY A 13 -58.44 -12.85 -24.78
N SER A 14 -59.38 -11.92 -25.05
CA SER A 14 -59.43 -10.63 -25.79
C SER A 14 -60.34 -9.59 -25.06
N ALA A 15 -60.35 -8.26 -25.30
CA ALA A 15 -60.91 -7.42 -26.39
C ALA A 15 -62.45 -7.45 -26.57
N ASP A 16 -63.10 -6.26 -26.61
CA ASP A 16 -64.20 -5.81 -27.52
C ASP A 16 -64.85 -4.48 -27.05
N GLY A 17 -65.37 -3.63 -27.97
CA GLY A 17 -66.22 -2.47 -27.63
C GLY A 17 -66.02 -1.15 -28.42
N GLU A 18 -66.68 -1.02 -29.57
CA GLU A 18 -66.94 0.23 -30.34
C GLU A 18 -68.05 1.10 -29.68
N ASN A 19 -68.43 2.34 -30.05
CA ASN A 19 -67.85 3.52 -30.74
C ASN A 19 -68.96 4.64 -30.76
N SER A 20 -68.60 5.94 -30.83
CA SER A 20 -69.38 7.10 -31.37
C SER A 20 -69.77 8.31 -30.46
N ALA A 21 -69.21 9.47 -30.83
CA ALA A 21 -69.80 10.82 -31.00
C ALA A 21 -70.43 11.62 -29.82
N ALA A 22 -69.80 12.75 -29.42
CA ALA A 22 -70.14 14.14 -29.87
C ALA A 22 -69.72 15.28 -28.89
N ALA A 23 -69.53 16.50 -29.44
CA ALA A 23 -69.53 17.84 -28.79
C ALA A 23 -68.33 18.33 -27.93
N SER A 24 -67.34 18.94 -28.61
CA SER A 24 -66.75 20.28 -28.39
C SER A 24 -66.64 20.94 -26.98
N VAL A 25 -65.43 21.37 -26.60
CA VAL A 25 -64.90 22.78 -26.55
C VAL A 25 -63.50 22.76 -25.87
N GLY A 26 -62.54 23.56 -26.36
CA GLY A 26 -61.13 23.55 -25.89
C GLY A 26 -60.86 24.37 -24.61
N PRO A 27 -59.64 24.24 -24.03
CA PRO A 27 -58.69 25.35 -24.19
C PRO A 27 -57.20 24.95 -24.40
N SER A 28 -56.38 25.99 -24.54
CA SER A 28 -54.94 26.11 -24.91
C SER A 28 -53.92 25.12 -24.31
N PRO A 29 -52.76 24.89 -24.99
CA PRO A 29 -51.68 24.04 -24.49
C PRO A 29 -50.76 24.75 -23.50
N GLY A 30 -50.47 24.09 -22.37
CA GLY A 30 -49.28 24.36 -21.56
C GLY A 30 -48.05 23.60 -22.10
N PRO A 31 -46.81 24.01 -21.74
CA PRO A 31 -45.61 23.43 -22.31
C PRO A 31 -45.38 22.00 -21.81
N SER A 32 -45.20 21.06 -22.74
CA SER A 32 -44.80 19.68 -22.44
C SER A 32 -43.34 19.62 -22.00
N HIS A 33 -43.09 19.11 -20.79
CA HIS A 33 -41.76 18.67 -20.39
C HIS A 33 -41.29 17.54 -21.31
N ALA A 34 -40.30 17.83 -22.16
CA ALA A 34 -39.57 16.82 -22.91
C ALA A 34 -38.74 15.94 -21.95
N PRO A 35 -38.48 14.66 -22.30
CA PRO A 35 -37.56 13.82 -21.53
C PRO A 35 -36.15 14.42 -21.58
N ALA A 36 -35.45 14.42 -20.43
CA ALA A 36 -34.08 14.92 -20.34
C ALA A 36 -33.15 14.10 -21.26
N GLU A 37 -32.54 14.80 -22.22
CA GLU A 37 -31.52 14.26 -23.11
C GLU A 37 -30.25 13.88 -22.32
N GLY A 38 -29.45 12.99 -22.91
CA GLY A 38 -28.36 12.30 -22.21
C GLY A 38 -27.32 13.23 -21.59
N ALA A 39 -26.86 12.88 -20.39
CA ALA A 39 -25.71 13.53 -19.77
C ALA A 39 -24.50 13.47 -20.71
N ALA A 40 -23.99 14.65 -21.10
CA ALA A 40 -22.77 14.74 -21.88
C ALA A 40 -21.61 14.07 -21.11
N PRO A 41 -20.72 13.33 -21.78
CA PRO A 41 -19.55 12.77 -21.13
C PRO A 41 -18.70 13.90 -20.54
N GLN A 42 -18.43 13.81 -19.23
CA GLN A 42 -17.49 14.69 -18.54
C GLN A 42 -16.12 14.60 -19.24
N PRO A 43 -15.40 15.73 -19.44
CA PRO A 43 -14.05 15.67 -19.99
C PRO A 43 -13.15 14.90 -19.03
N ILE A 44 -12.54 13.82 -19.53
CA ILE A 44 -11.53 13.05 -18.81
C ILE A 44 -10.32 13.94 -18.48
N THR A 45 -9.75 13.79 -17.29
CA THR A 45 -8.51 14.48 -16.92
C THR A 45 -7.32 13.91 -17.70
N GLU A 46 -6.21 14.66 -17.81
CA GLU A 46 -4.98 14.17 -18.47
C GLU A 46 -4.47 12.89 -17.78
N GLU A 47 -4.56 12.83 -16.45
CA GLU A 47 -4.25 11.65 -15.63
C GLU A 47 -5.18 10.46 -15.90
N GLU A 48 -6.50 10.66 -15.96
CA GLU A 48 -7.48 9.61 -16.24
C GLU A 48 -7.31 9.08 -17.67
N TYR A 49 -7.03 9.97 -18.64
CA TYR A 49 -6.68 9.59 -20.01
C TYR A 49 -5.40 8.76 -20.06
N ASP A 50 -4.33 9.19 -19.39
CA ASP A 50 -3.06 8.46 -19.32
C ASP A 50 -3.25 7.08 -18.66
N ILE A 51 -4.04 6.98 -17.59
CA ILE A 51 -4.38 5.69 -16.96
C ILE A 51 -5.15 4.78 -17.92
N GLN A 52 -6.14 5.30 -18.65
CA GLN A 52 -6.95 4.51 -19.59
C GLN A 52 -6.12 4.07 -20.81
N HIS A 53 -5.32 4.97 -21.38
CA HIS A 53 -4.44 4.71 -22.51
C HIS A 53 -3.33 3.72 -22.12
N HIS A 54 -2.71 3.89 -20.96
CA HIS A 54 -1.73 2.96 -20.40
C HIS A 54 -2.33 1.55 -20.27
N LYS A 55 -3.53 1.40 -19.68
CA LYS A 55 -4.24 0.10 -19.58
C LYS A 55 -4.46 -0.57 -20.94
N GLN A 56 -4.77 0.20 -21.99
CA GLN A 56 -4.97 -0.32 -23.34
C GLN A 56 -3.65 -0.88 -23.93
N ILE A 57 -2.54 -0.15 -23.74
CA ILE A 57 -1.22 -0.56 -24.24
C ILE A 57 -0.65 -1.73 -23.42
N THR A 58 -0.83 -1.73 -22.09
CA THR A 58 -0.30 -2.79 -21.22
C THR A 58 -1.12 -4.08 -21.18
N ALA A 59 -2.22 -4.16 -21.94
CA ALA A 59 -3.12 -5.32 -21.98
C ALA A 59 -2.45 -6.63 -22.45
N ARG A 60 -1.28 -6.56 -23.09
CA ARG A 60 -0.47 -7.73 -23.48
C ARG A 60 0.92 -7.66 -22.85
N ARG A 61 1.27 -8.66 -22.05
CA ARG A 61 2.64 -8.81 -21.50
C ARG A 61 3.64 -9.09 -22.62
N ASN A 62 4.78 -8.41 -22.58
CA ASN A 62 5.90 -8.61 -23.53
C ASN A 62 6.88 -9.72 -23.10
N PHE A 63 6.95 -10.06 -21.81
CA PHE A 63 7.68 -11.21 -21.28
C PHE A 63 6.70 -12.14 -20.56
N ASP A 64 6.82 -13.47 -20.68
CA ASP A 64 6.05 -14.42 -19.83
C ASP A 64 6.71 -14.59 -18.45
N LYS A 65 8.04 -14.56 -18.41
CA LYS A 65 8.84 -14.76 -17.21
C LYS A 65 10.06 -13.84 -17.13
N VAL A 66 10.49 -13.55 -15.92
CA VAL A 66 11.76 -12.91 -15.61
C VAL A 66 12.59 -13.80 -14.69
N VAL A 67 13.88 -13.95 -14.99
CA VAL A 67 14.88 -14.56 -14.10
C VAL A 67 15.48 -13.47 -13.22
N PHE A 68 15.41 -13.66 -11.90
CA PHE A 68 15.88 -12.71 -10.91
C PHE A 68 16.59 -13.47 -9.77
N GLY A 69 17.91 -13.53 -9.86
CA GLY A 69 18.73 -14.35 -8.95
C GLY A 69 18.38 -15.83 -9.09
N GLN A 70 18.00 -16.46 -7.98
CA GLN A 70 17.54 -17.85 -7.95
C GLN A 70 16.08 -18.06 -8.40
N TRP A 71 15.32 -17.00 -8.68
CA TRP A 71 13.89 -17.07 -8.97
C TRP A 71 13.59 -16.97 -10.46
N GLN A 72 12.68 -17.81 -10.95
CA GLN A 72 12.01 -17.64 -12.24
C GLN A 72 10.57 -17.19 -11.99
N ILE A 73 10.27 -15.91 -12.19
CA ILE A 73 9.02 -15.27 -11.77
C ILE A 73 8.14 -15.05 -13.00
N LYS A 74 6.87 -15.46 -12.94
CA LYS A 74 5.88 -15.15 -13.97
C LYS A 74 5.45 -13.68 -13.87
N THR A 75 5.51 -12.95 -14.97
CA THR A 75 5.14 -11.54 -15.05
C THR A 75 3.62 -11.36 -15.05
N TRP A 76 3.16 -10.20 -14.58
CA TRP A 76 1.73 -9.88 -14.48
C TRP A 76 1.30 -8.86 -15.53
N TYR A 77 2.16 -7.87 -15.81
CA TYR A 77 1.87 -6.76 -16.71
C TYR A 77 3.00 -6.52 -17.71
N PHE A 78 2.70 -5.77 -18.76
CA PHE A 78 3.71 -5.20 -19.66
C PHE A 78 4.64 -4.23 -18.92
N SER A 79 5.92 -4.22 -19.30
CA SER A 79 6.90 -3.22 -18.90
C SER A 79 7.79 -2.79 -20.08
N PRO A 80 7.96 -1.49 -20.37
CA PRO A 80 8.63 -0.99 -21.58
C PRO A 80 10.17 -1.06 -21.49
N TYR A 81 10.72 -2.27 -21.45
CA TYR A 81 12.16 -2.49 -21.57
C TYR A 81 12.64 -2.15 -22.99
N PRO A 82 13.66 -1.29 -23.16
CA PRO A 82 14.21 -0.94 -24.47
C PRO A 82 15.23 -2.01 -24.92
N LEU A 83 14.74 -3.24 -25.13
CA LEU A 83 15.49 -4.28 -25.85
C LEU A 83 15.31 -4.01 -27.35
N THR A 84 16.37 -3.54 -28.01
CA THR A 84 16.36 -3.35 -29.47
C THR A 84 16.43 -4.69 -30.20
N GLU A 85 15.75 -4.79 -31.34
CA GLU A 85 15.78 -5.99 -32.22
C GLU A 85 17.21 -6.31 -32.75
N SER A 86 18.16 -5.38 -32.58
CA SER A 86 19.54 -5.45 -33.08
C SER A 86 20.41 -6.58 -32.52
N GLU A 87 20.12 -7.13 -31.34
CA GLU A 87 20.90 -8.27 -30.81
C GLU A 87 20.57 -9.60 -31.54
N ALA A 88 19.51 -9.64 -32.37
CA ALA A 88 19.10 -10.83 -33.11
C ALA A 88 19.58 -10.86 -34.58
N GLU A 89 19.90 -9.71 -35.19
CA GLU A 89 20.24 -9.63 -36.63
C GLU A 89 21.74 -9.81 -36.93
N ASP A 90 22.62 -9.57 -35.95
CA ASP A 90 24.09 -9.63 -36.10
C ASP A 90 24.69 -11.05 -36.29
N GLN A 91 23.86 -12.11 -36.42
CA GLN A 91 24.32 -13.50 -36.59
C GLN A 91 24.01 -14.16 -37.96
N VAL A 92 23.46 -13.44 -38.95
CA VAL A 92 23.09 -14.04 -40.26
C VAL A 92 23.83 -13.45 -41.47
N ALA A 93 24.59 -12.37 -41.33
CA ALA A 93 25.32 -11.73 -42.43
C ALA A 93 26.72 -12.33 -42.67
N ALA A 94 26.80 -13.44 -43.40
CA ALA A 94 28.04 -13.90 -44.02
C ALA A 94 28.45 -12.98 -45.19
N PRO A 95 29.77 -12.79 -45.48
CA PRO A 95 30.22 -11.70 -46.34
C PRO A 95 30.15 -12.03 -47.83
N SER A 96 29.68 -11.07 -48.63
CA SER A 96 29.93 -11.02 -50.07
C SER A 96 30.54 -9.67 -50.45
N SER A 97 31.57 -9.71 -51.29
CA SER A 97 32.37 -8.55 -51.69
C SER A 97 31.79 -7.83 -52.91
N HIS A 98 31.86 -6.50 -52.96
CA HIS A 98 32.49 -5.70 -54.05
C HIS A 98 32.18 -4.19 -53.93
N GLY A 99 33.16 -3.35 -54.31
CA GLY A 99 32.90 -1.98 -54.80
C GLY A 99 33.07 -0.83 -53.78
N PRO A 100 34.00 0.13 -53.99
CA PRO A 100 34.27 1.21 -53.04
C PRO A 100 33.59 2.54 -53.41
N HIS A 101 33.32 3.40 -52.43
CA HIS A 101 33.56 4.86 -52.51
C HIS A 101 33.61 5.50 -51.10
N SER A 102 34.13 6.73 -51.02
CA SER A 102 34.91 7.23 -49.89
C SER A 102 34.17 8.07 -48.84
N GLY A 103 34.56 7.91 -47.57
CA GLY A 103 34.27 8.88 -46.50
C GLY A 103 34.88 8.43 -45.17
N SER A 104 35.95 9.11 -44.71
CA SER A 104 36.71 8.74 -43.51
C SER A 104 35.88 8.83 -42.22
N ARG A 105 35.65 7.70 -41.53
CA ARG A 105 35.08 7.65 -40.18
C ARG A 105 36.19 7.65 -39.13
N ILE A 106 36.00 8.42 -38.05
CA ILE A 106 36.79 8.28 -36.82
C ILE A 106 36.14 7.16 -35.97
N PRO A 107 36.87 6.11 -35.57
CA PRO A 107 36.31 5.06 -34.71
C PRO A 107 35.96 5.58 -33.31
N GLY A 108 34.80 5.18 -32.77
CA GLY A 108 34.50 5.27 -31.34
C GLY A 108 33.50 6.35 -30.87
N VAL A 109 32.94 7.19 -31.75
CA VAL A 109 31.94 8.21 -31.33
C VAL A 109 30.69 8.17 -32.22
N SER A 110 29.62 7.55 -31.71
CA SER A 110 28.26 7.71 -32.25
C SER A 110 27.66 9.02 -31.74
N ARG A 111 27.34 9.93 -32.67
CA ARG A 111 26.80 11.26 -32.37
C ARG A 111 25.36 11.18 -31.85
N SER A 112 25.13 11.40 -30.56
CA SER A 112 23.80 11.45 -29.96
C SER A 112 23.09 12.78 -30.26
N THR A 113 22.36 12.85 -31.37
CA THR A 113 21.43 13.96 -31.66
C THR A 113 19.98 13.51 -31.57
N ILE A 114 19.51 13.29 -30.33
CA ILE A 114 18.09 13.34 -30.01
C ILE A 114 17.92 14.31 -28.84
N ARG A 115 17.61 15.57 -29.17
CA ARG A 115 16.84 16.44 -28.28
C ARG A 115 15.37 16.15 -28.55
N SER A 116 14.73 15.40 -27.67
CA SER A 116 13.27 15.34 -27.60
C SER A 116 12.84 15.18 -26.15
N HIS A 117 12.31 16.26 -25.57
CA HIS A 117 11.30 16.14 -24.52
C HIS A 117 10.03 15.58 -25.16
N GLY A 118 10.05 14.29 -25.52
CA GLY A 118 8.88 13.56 -25.98
C GLY A 118 8.02 13.18 -24.78
N ARG A 119 6.70 13.27 -24.91
CA ARG A 119 5.79 12.82 -23.85
C ARG A 119 5.90 11.29 -23.74
N THR A 120 5.64 10.74 -22.55
CA THR A 120 5.62 9.29 -22.30
C THR A 120 4.64 8.54 -23.23
N SER A 121 3.60 9.22 -23.71
CA SER A 121 2.69 8.77 -24.78
C SER A 121 3.40 8.33 -26.06
N ASP A 122 4.42 9.07 -26.49
CA ASP A 122 4.97 8.99 -27.85
C ASP A 122 5.90 7.78 -28.01
N LEU A 123 6.59 7.40 -26.93
CA LEU A 123 7.38 6.17 -26.86
C LEU A 123 6.52 4.90 -26.82
N LEU A 124 5.29 4.99 -26.31
CA LEU A 124 4.38 3.84 -26.22
C LEU A 124 3.66 3.57 -27.56
N ALA A 125 3.41 4.61 -28.37
CA ALA A 125 2.79 4.47 -29.69
C ALA A 125 3.66 3.72 -30.72
N GLY A 126 4.99 3.85 -30.63
CA GLY A 126 5.93 3.27 -31.61
C GLY A 126 6.13 1.74 -31.52
N GLY A 127 5.72 1.10 -30.42
CA GLY A 127 6.05 -0.32 -30.13
C GLY A 127 4.98 -1.36 -30.47
N LEU A 128 3.78 -0.95 -30.89
CA LEU A 128 2.62 -1.85 -31.02
C LEU A 128 2.56 -2.67 -32.32
N GLY A 129 3.62 -2.62 -33.14
CA GLY A 129 3.63 -3.05 -34.54
C GLY A 129 4.54 -4.23 -34.91
N ARG A 130 4.88 -5.14 -33.98
CA ARG A 130 5.55 -6.42 -34.32
C ARG A 130 5.10 -7.56 -33.40
N THR A 131 4.42 -8.55 -33.98
CA THR A 131 4.16 -9.84 -33.35
C THR A 131 5.38 -10.75 -33.53
N ASN A 132 5.97 -11.26 -32.45
CA ASN A 132 6.89 -12.39 -32.57
C ASN A 132 6.13 -13.59 -33.14
N VAL A 133 6.54 -14.05 -34.33
CA VAL A 133 5.88 -15.13 -35.09
C VAL A 133 6.27 -16.53 -34.58
N THR A 134 7.25 -16.62 -33.67
CA THR A 134 7.67 -17.85 -33.01
C THR A 134 7.07 -17.96 -31.61
N GLY A 135 6.44 -19.10 -31.31
CA GLY A 135 5.71 -19.37 -30.06
C GLY A 135 6.58 -19.60 -28.82
N GLU A 136 7.80 -19.05 -28.78
CA GLU A 136 8.70 -19.16 -27.64
C GLU A 136 8.34 -18.14 -26.56
N ARG A 137 8.30 -18.60 -25.31
CA ARG A 137 7.95 -17.75 -24.16
C ARG A 137 9.11 -16.79 -23.89
N SER A 138 8.95 -15.53 -24.28
CA SER A 138 9.92 -14.46 -24.05
C SER A 138 10.32 -14.37 -22.58
N MET A 139 11.62 -14.50 -22.33
CA MET A 139 12.23 -14.54 -21.00
C MET A 139 13.17 -13.36 -20.84
N LEU A 140 13.03 -12.63 -19.74
CA LEU A 140 13.92 -11.52 -19.39
C LEU A 140 14.93 -11.97 -18.33
N TRP A 141 16.20 -11.57 -18.44
CA TRP A 141 17.23 -11.88 -17.45
C TRP A 141 17.63 -10.62 -16.69
N VAL A 142 17.48 -10.62 -15.37
CA VAL A 142 17.73 -9.43 -14.53
C VAL A 142 18.70 -9.74 -13.40
N CYS A 143 19.69 -8.87 -13.21
CA CYS A 143 20.61 -8.95 -12.08
C CYS A 143 19.89 -8.64 -10.77
N ASP A 144 19.99 -9.55 -9.79
CA ASP A 144 19.39 -9.40 -8.46
C ASP A 144 20.09 -8.39 -7.54
N ARG A 145 21.17 -7.76 -8.03
CA ARG A 145 21.95 -6.73 -7.33
C ARG A 145 21.63 -5.34 -7.83
N CYS A 146 21.78 -5.09 -9.14
CA CYS A 146 21.71 -3.76 -9.76
C CYS A 146 20.53 -3.56 -10.72
N PHE A 147 19.63 -4.56 -10.83
CA PHE A 147 18.48 -4.57 -11.74
C PHE A 147 18.81 -4.42 -13.23
N LYS A 148 20.09 -4.46 -13.64
CA LYS A 148 20.45 -4.51 -15.07
C LYS A 148 19.75 -5.71 -15.72
N TYR A 149 19.09 -5.44 -16.83
CA TYR A 149 18.40 -6.42 -17.66
C TYR A 149 19.24 -6.81 -18.89
N MET A 150 19.04 -8.03 -19.38
CA MET A 150 19.66 -8.64 -20.57
C MET A 150 18.63 -9.52 -21.30
N ALA A 151 18.79 -9.68 -22.61
CA ALA A 151 17.95 -10.55 -23.44
C ALA A 151 18.29 -12.05 -23.26
N ASP A 152 19.57 -12.38 -23.03
CA ASP A 152 20.06 -13.76 -22.93
C ASP A 152 20.69 -14.10 -21.57
N GLY A 153 20.78 -15.40 -21.29
CA GLY A 153 21.33 -15.93 -20.03
C GLY A 153 22.85 -15.90 -19.93
N ILE A 154 23.59 -15.93 -21.04
CA ILE A 154 25.07 -15.94 -21.04
C ILE A 154 25.58 -14.55 -20.63
N SER A 155 25.01 -13.49 -21.21
CA SER A 155 25.28 -12.10 -20.80
C SER A 155 24.96 -11.88 -19.32
N TRP A 156 23.85 -12.44 -18.83
CA TRP A 156 23.47 -12.39 -17.42
C TRP A 156 24.47 -13.10 -16.51
N GLU A 157 24.91 -14.32 -16.84
CA GLU A 157 25.94 -15.03 -16.07
C GLU A 157 27.26 -14.27 -16.01
N ILE A 158 27.73 -13.75 -17.14
CA ILE A 158 28.96 -12.95 -17.23
C ILE A 158 28.82 -11.68 -16.38
N HIS A 159 27.65 -11.03 -16.41
CA HIS A 159 27.37 -9.86 -15.61
C HIS A 159 27.34 -10.17 -14.11
N VAL A 160 26.64 -11.23 -13.67
CA VAL A 160 26.54 -11.62 -12.26
C VAL A 160 27.92 -11.95 -11.67
N LYS A 161 28.81 -12.59 -12.45
CA LYS A 161 30.20 -12.86 -12.06
C LYS A 161 31.05 -11.58 -11.89
N LYS A 162 30.71 -10.49 -12.58
CA LYS A 162 31.42 -9.20 -12.55
C LYS A 162 30.77 -8.13 -11.65
N CYS A 163 29.50 -8.31 -11.28
CA CYS A 163 28.71 -7.30 -10.57
C CYS A 163 29.10 -7.20 -9.09
N THR A 164 29.76 -6.09 -8.73
CA THR A 164 30.30 -5.83 -7.39
C THR A 164 29.29 -5.29 -6.38
N LEU A 165 28.10 -4.87 -6.83
CA LEU A 165 27.07 -4.27 -5.96
C LEU A 165 26.52 -5.33 -4.99
N LYS A 166 26.56 -5.03 -3.68
CA LYS A 166 26.12 -5.93 -2.60
C LYS A 166 24.85 -5.51 -1.88
N HIS A 167 24.41 -4.27 -2.05
CA HIS A 167 23.20 -3.71 -1.45
C HIS A 167 22.71 -2.56 -2.34
N PRO A 168 21.47 -2.07 -2.17
CA PRO A 168 21.00 -0.89 -2.89
C PRO A 168 21.93 0.33 -2.68
N PRO A 169 22.17 1.16 -3.72
CA PRO A 169 23.06 2.30 -3.62
C PRO A 169 22.36 3.47 -2.90
N GLY A 170 22.46 3.54 -1.59
CA GLY A 170 21.75 4.55 -0.80
C GLY A 170 22.16 4.55 0.66
N ARG A 171 21.36 5.21 1.51
CA ARG A 171 21.55 5.20 2.97
C ARG A 171 20.55 4.26 3.64
N LYS A 172 20.95 3.58 4.71
CA LYS A 172 20.02 2.83 5.55
C LYS A 172 19.15 3.81 6.34
N VAL A 173 17.84 3.57 6.35
CA VAL A 173 16.85 4.37 7.10
C VAL A 173 16.02 3.54 8.07
N TYR A 174 16.16 2.21 8.02
CA TYR A 174 15.67 1.26 9.02
C TYR A 174 16.54 0.00 8.99
N GLN A 175 16.86 -0.58 10.15
CA GLN A 175 17.50 -1.89 10.23
C GLN A 175 17.07 -2.64 11.49
N ARG A 176 16.34 -3.77 11.34
CA ARG A 176 16.04 -4.72 12.43
C ARG A 176 16.52 -6.12 12.05
N GLY A 177 17.61 -6.56 12.67
CA GLY A 177 18.29 -7.80 12.30
C GLY A 177 18.74 -7.77 10.84
N ALA A 178 18.31 -8.77 10.06
CA ALA A 178 18.56 -8.87 8.63
C ALA A 178 17.68 -7.95 7.76
N HIS A 179 16.56 -7.44 8.28
CA HIS A 179 15.64 -6.62 7.50
C HIS A 179 16.10 -5.15 7.48
N ILE A 180 16.46 -4.64 6.30
CA ILE A 180 16.99 -3.29 6.11
C ILE A 180 16.15 -2.55 5.06
N ILE A 181 15.77 -1.30 5.34
CA ILE A 181 15.21 -0.38 4.33
C ILE A 181 16.30 0.62 3.94
N TRP A 182 16.57 0.67 2.64
CA TRP A 182 17.51 1.60 2.02
C TRP A 182 16.74 2.73 1.34
N GLU A 183 17.07 3.98 1.64
CA GLU A 183 16.62 5.16 0.89
C GLU A 183 17.61 5.45 -0.24
N VAL A 184 17.12 5.41 -1.47
CA VAL A 184 17.86 5.66 -2.71
C VAL A 184 17.25 6.87 -3.41
N ASP A 185 18.09 7.86 -3.72
CA ASP A 185 17.69 9.09 -4.40
C ASP A 185 17.70 8.89 -5.91
N GLY A 186 16.52 8.96 -6.55
CA GLY A 186 16.37 8.72 -7.98
C GLY A 186 17.09 9.73 -8.89
N ALA A 187 17.44 10.92 -8.39
CA ALA A 187 18.26 11.87 -9.15
C ALA A 187 19.77 11.56 -9.10
N LYS A 188 20.22 10.87 -8.04
CA LYS A 188 21.63 10.44 -7.87
C LYS A 188 21.89 9.11 -8.56
N GLU A 189 21.01 8.14 -8.32
CA GLU A 189 21.17 6.74 -8.76
C GLU A 189 20.24 6.40 -9.94
N LYS A 190 20.20 7.29 -10.94
CA LYS A 190 19.23 7.28 -12.05
C LYS A 190 19.04 5.90 -12.69
N LEU A 191 20.15 5.31 -13.16
CA LEU A 191 20.12 4.01 -13.87
C LEU A 191 19.57 2.88 -12.98
N TYR A 192 19.93 2.87 -11.70
CA TYR A 192 19.44 1.87 -10.76
C TYR A 192 17.92 2.03 -10.52
N CYS A 193 17.46 3.26 -10.30
CA CYS A 193 16.04 3.55 -10.07
C CYS A 193 15.16 3.36 -11.33
N GLN A 194 15.68 3.62 -12.52
CA GLN A 194 15.05 3.29 -13.80
C GLN A 194 14.90 1.78 -13.97
N ASN A 195 15.99 1.03 -13.79
CA ASN A 195 15.97 -0.43 -13.86
C ASN A 195 15.00 -1.05 -12.83
N LEU A 196 15.02 -0.55 -11.60
CA LEU A 196 14.09 -0.96 -10.52
C LEU A 196 12.63 -0.62 -10.89
N SER A 197 12.38 0.53 -11.50
CA SER A 197 11.04 0.95 -11.93
C SER A 197 10.50 0.08 -13.07
N LEU A 198 11.31 -0.23 -14.08
CA LEU A 198 10.97 -1.17 -15.15
C LEU A 198 10.71 -2.58 -14.59
N PHE A 199 11.48 -3.02 -13.60
CA PHE A 199 11.27 -4.31 -12.95
C PHE A 199 9.98 -4.34 -12.12
N GLY A 200 9.72 -3.30 -11.32
CA GLY A 200 8.47 -3.15 -10.58
C GLY A 200 7.25 -3.13 -11.50
N LYS A 201 7.36 -2.50 -12.68
CA LYS A 201 6.27 -2.42 -13.67
C LYS A 201 5.81 -3.79 -14.21
N LEU A 202 6.63 -4.85 -14.12
CA LEU A 202 6.21 -6.22 -14.43
C LEU A 202 5.13 -6.77 -13.47
N PHE A 203 4.99 -6.16 -12.28
CA PHE A 203 4.11 -6.60 -11.18
C PHE A 203 3.17 -5.49 -10.67
N ILE A 204 3.28 -4.28 -11.22
CA ILE A 204 2.42 -3.13 -10.94
C ILE A 204 1.65 -2.80 -12.22
N ASP A 205 0.32 -2.78 -12.13
CA ASP A 205 -0.58 -2.48 -13.27
C ASP A 205 -0.38 -1.03 -13.75
N ILE A 206 -0.73 -0.09 -12.87
CA ILE A 206 -0.65 1.35 -13.08
C ILE A 206 0.66 1.86 -12.48
N LYS A 207 1.58 2.24 -13.36
CA LYS A 207 2.81 2.99 -13.04
C LYS A 207 3.21 3.72 -14.32
N THR A 208 2.96 5.02 -14.32
CA THR A 208 3.15 5.95 -15.45
C THR A 208 4.61 6.38 -15.59
N LEU A 209 5.31 6.59 -14.46
CA LEU A 209 6.69 7.05 -14.43
C LEU A 209 7.67 5.91 -14.13
N PHE A 210 8.53 5.61 -15.10
CA PHE A 210 9.59 4.58 -15.01
C PHE A 210 10.94 5.01 -15.60
N PHE A 211 10.99 6.09 -16.40
CA PHE A 211 12.24 6.70 -16.86
C PHE A 211 12.61 7.95 -16.05
N ASP A 212 11.65 8.84 -15.79
CA ASP A 212 11.87 10.09 -15.04
C ASP A 212 11.84 9.86 -13.52
N CYS A 213 12.94 9.32 -13.00
CA CYS A 213 13.08 8.98 -11.58
C CYS A 213 13.59 10.14 -10.70
N ASP A 214 14.01 11.27 -11.29
CA ASP A 214 14.70 12.37 -10.60
C ASP A 214 13.90 12.96 -9.41
N ASN A 215 12.58 13.02 -9.54
CA ASN A 215 11.70 13.59 -8.51
C ASN A 215 11.30 12.58 -7.41
N PHE A 216 11.84 11.36 -7.42
CA PHE A 216 11.46 10.29 -6.50
C PHE A 216 12.58 9.89 -5.54
N LEU A 217 12.17 9.52 -4.33
CA LEU A 217 12.94 8.68 -3.41
C LEU A 217 12.39 7.25 -3.49
N PHE A 218 13.29 6.27 -3.46
CA PHE A 218 12.95 4.85 -3.47
C PHE A 218 13.37 4.23 -2.13
N TYR A 219 12.43 3.56 -1.47
CA TYR A 219 12.63 2.91 -0.18
C TYR A 219 12.58 1.40 -0.39
N ILE A 220 13.75 0.77 -0.35
CA ILE A 220 13.97 -0.60 -0.82
C ILE A 220 14.17 -1.50 0.39
N LEU A 221 13.24 -2.42 0.59
CA LEU A 221 13.31 -3.42 1.65
C LEU A 221 14.15 -4.61 1.19
N THR A 222 15.09 -5.00 2.04
CA THR A 222 16.05 -6.08 1.80
C THR A 222 16.09 -7.07 2.97
N ASP A 223 16.53 -8.29 2.68
CA ASP A 223 16.91 -9.32 3.65
C ASP A 223 18.42 -9.58 3.51
N ALA A 224 19.19 -9.30 4.55
CA ALA A 224 20.66 -9.36 4.54
C ALA A 224 21.18 -10.74 4.91
N ASP A 225 22.13 -11.26 4.13
CA ASP A 225 22.94 -12.44 4.48
C ASP A 225 24.41 -12.07 4.73
N SER A 226 25.26 -13.09 4.90
CA SER A 226 26.71 -12.89 5.16
C SER A 226 27.49 -12.20 4.01
N GLN A 227 26.90 -12.08 2.82
CA GLN A 227 27.56 -11.61 1.60
C GLN A 227 26.90 -10.36 1.00
N ARG A 228 25.58 -10.22 1.10
CA ARG A 228 24.79 -9.18 0.41
C ARG A 228 23.37 -9.02 0.98
N ASP A 229 22.72 -7.94 0.57
CA ASP A 229 21.33 -7.60 0.85
C ASP A 229 20.45 -7.99 -0.34
N HIS A 230 19.54 -8.97 -0.17
CA HIS A 230 18.63 -9.42 -1.21
C HIS A 230 17.35 -8.58 -1.23
N VAL A 231 16.99 -7.97 -2.36
CA VAL A 231 15.79 -7.13 -2.45
C VAL A 231 14.50 -7.94 -2.36
N LEU A 232 13.64 -7.57 -1.42
CA LEU A 232 12.32 -8.19 -1.17
C LEU A 232 11.17 -7.41 -1.84
N GLY A 233 11.34 -6.11 -2.00
CA GLY A 233 10.34 -5.17 -2.48
C GLY A 233 10.78 -3.73 -2.31
N PHE A 234 9.98 -2.80 -2.80
CA PHE A 234 10.22 -1.37 -2.60
C PHE A 234 8.91 -0.59 -2.61
N PHE A 235 8.97 0.66 -2.14
CA PHE A 235 8.03 1.69 -2.52
C PHE A 235 8.77 2.95 -3.00
N SER A 236 8.10 3.77 -3.81
CA SER A 236 8.60 5.10 -4.20
C SER A 236 7.74 6.18 -3.56
N LYS A 237 8.33 7.36 -3.32
CA LYS A 237 7.67 8.56 -2.82
C LYS A 237 8.20 9.77 -3.58
N GLU A 238 7.33 10.69 -3.97
CA GLU A 238 7.75 11.96 -4.54
C GLU A 238 8.52 12.80 -3.50
N LYS A 239 9.55 13.52 -3.94
CA LYS A 239 10.29 14.48 -3.11
C LYS A 239 9.41 15.67 -2.71
N VAL A 240 8.53 16.08 -3.62
CA VAL A 240 7.50 17.11 -3.43
C VAL A 240 6.22 16.53 -4.02
N SER A 241 5.21 16.31 -3.20
CA SER A 241 3.87 15.87 -3.61
C SER A 241 2.89 16.98 -3.25
N PHE A 242 2.10 17.45 -4.22
CA PHE A 242 1.15 18.55 -4.01
C PHE A 242 -0.06 18.10 -3.17
N ASP A 243 -0.51 16.86 -3.40
CA ASP A 243 -1.60 16.21 -2.65
C ASP A 243 -1.12 15.49 -1.38
N ASP A 244 0.10 15.77 -0.90
CA ASP A 244 0.77 15.15 0.26
C ASP A 244 0.74 13.59 0.24
N TYR A 245 0.93 12.98 -0.93
CA TYR A 245 1.06 11.52 -1.02
C TYR A 245 2.35 11.04 -0.34
N ASN A 246 2.24 10.06 0.56
CA ASN A 246 3.39 9.50 1.26
C ASN A 246 4.01 8.29 0.56
N LEU A 247 3.34 7.80 -0.48
CA LEU A 247 3.71 6.63 -1.26
C LEU A 247 3.04 6.73 -2.63
N ALA A 248 3.84 6.63 -3.68
CA ALA A 248 3.39 6.66 -5.07
C ALA A 248 3.09 5.24 -5.58
N CYS A 249 4.12 4.38 -5.65
CA CYS A 249 3.94 2.96 -5.96
C CYS A 249 4.61 2.07 -4.91
N ILE A 250 4.07 0.86 -4.70
CA ILE A 250 4.59 -0.16 -3.77
C ILE A 250 4.49 -1.55 -4.38
N VAL A 251 5.53 -2.35 -4.20
CA VAL A 251 5.54 -3.76 -4.60
C VAL A 251 6.37 -4.60 -3.64
N VAL A 252 5.81 -5.72 -3.20
CA VAL A 252 6.58 -6.86 -2.66
C VAL A 252 6.74 -7.85 -3.80
N LEU A 253 7.98 -8.26 -4.09
CA LEU A 253 8.24 -9.16 -5.22
C LEU A 253 7.52 -10.51 -5.00
N PRO A 254 6.95 -11.14 -6.05
CA PRO A 254 6.04 -12.28 -5.88
C PRO A 254 6.53 -13.43 -4.95
N PRO A 255 7.82 -13.85 -4.94
CA PRO A 255 8.32 -14.89 -4.03
C PRO A 255 8.27 -14.53 -2.53
N TYR A 256 8.10 -13.25 -2.20
CA TYR A 256 8.13 -12.71 -0.85
C TYR A 256 6.77 -12.18 -0.35
N GLN A 257 5.73 -12.25 -1.18
CA GLN A 257 4.39 -11.81 -0.80
C GLN A 257 3.80 -12.64 0.36
N LYS A 258 2.82 -12.05 1.07
CA LYS A 258 2.12 -12.63 2.23
C LYS A 258 3.01 -12.91 3.47
N LYS A 259 4.27 -12.46 3.49
CA LYS A 259 5.23 -12.59 4.62
C LYS A 259 5.30 -11.37 5.57
N GLY A 260 4.39 -10.40 5.43
CA GLY A 260 4.35 -9.18 6.26
C GLY A 260 5.15 -7.98 5.71
N TYR A 261 6.04 -8.19 4.73
CA TYR A 261 6.89 -7.14 4.16
C TYR A 261 6.15 -5.91 3.59
N GLY A 262 4.97 -6.10 3.01
CA GLY A 262 4.13 -5.00 2.54
C GLY A 262 3.61 -4.13 3.68
N MET A 263 3.26 -4.75 4.82
CA MET A 263 2.82 -4.02 6.02
C MET A 263 3.98 -3.22 6.61
N LEU A 264 5.18 -3.79 6.69
CA LEU A 264 6.39 -3.08 7.15
C LEU A 264 6.67 -1.84 6.29
N MET A 265 6.55 -1.93 4.97
CA MET A 265 6.76 -0.78 4.07
C MET A 265 5.66 0.29 4.21
N ILE A 266 4.40 -0.09 4.39
CA ILE A 266 3.29 0.85 4.65
C ILE A 266 3.47 1.54 6.01
N GLU A 267 3.78 0.79 7.07
CA GLU A 267 4.06 1.36 8.39
C GLU A 267 5.22 2.37 8.34
N PHE A 268 6.27 2.06 7.56
CA PHE A 268 7.41 2.96 7.36
C PHE A 268 7.06 4.21 6.52
N SER A 269 6.17 4.12 5.52
CA SER A 269 5.73 5.30 4.75
C SER A 269 4.92 6.29 5.60
N TYR A 270 4.13 5.79 6.55
CA TYR A 270 3.45 6.62 7.55
C TYR A 270 4.41 7.20 8.60
N GLU A 271 5.46 6.47 9.00
CA GLU A 271 6.49 6.99 9.91
C GLU A 271 7.29 8.14 9.30
N LEU A 272 7.66 8.04 8.02
CA LEU A 272 8.25 9.15 7.25
C LEU A 272 7.35 10.40 7.24
N SER A 273 6.02 10.20 7.25
CA SER A 273 5.04 11.30 7.28
C SER A 273 4.97 11.92 8.67
N ARG A 274 4.88 11.07 9.71
CA ARG A 274 4.85 11.46 11.14
C ARG A 274 6.07 12.31 11.52
N ARG A 275 7.29 11.86 11.16
CA ARG A 275 8.54 12.61 11.42
C ARG A 275 8.63 13.94 10.65
N ALA A 276 7.99 14.03 9.49
CA ALA A 276 7.91 15.27 8.73
C ALA A 276 6.84 16.25 9.24
N GLY A 277 6.08 15.88 10.29
CA GLY A 277 4.94 16.67 10.79
C GLY A 277 3.78 16.74 9.81
N ARG A 278 3.62 15.75 8.93
CA ARG A 278 2.58 15.73 7.88
C ARG A 278 1.70 14.48 7.94
N VAL A 279 0.45 14.64 7.53
CA VAL A 279 -0.49 13.55 7.32
C VAL A 279 -0.36 13.04 5.89
N GLY A 280 -0.10 11.74 5.74
CA GLY A 280 0.09 11.11 4.43
C GLY A 280 -1.02 10.12 4.06
N THR A 281 -1.20 9.88 2.77
CA THR A 281 -2.03 8.82 2.20
C THR A 281 -1.30 8.25 0.97
N PRO A 282 -1.55 7.02 0.51
CA PRO A 282 -1.07 6.57 -0.78
C PRO A 282 -1.74 7.30 -1.96
N GLU A 283 -0.99 7.41 -3.05
CA GLU A 283 -1.51 7.75 -4.38
C GLU A 283 -2.66 6.79 -4.78
N ARG A 284 -3.63 7.32 -5.54
CA ARG A 284 -4.81 6.59 -6.02
C ARG A 284 -4.83 6.62 -7.56
N PRO A 285 -5.37 5.59 -8.25
CA PRO A 285 -6.09 4.44 -7.71
C PRO A 285 -5.17 3.32 -7.15
N LEU A 286 -5.55 2.78 -6.00
CA LEU A 286 -4.89 1.61 -5.40
C LEU A 286 -5.26 0.33 -6.16
N SER A 287 -4.30 -0.60 -6.30
CA SER A 287 -4.60 -1.98 -6.70
C SER A 287 -5.39 -2.72 -5.60
N ASP A 288 -6.17 -3.75 -5.95
CA ASP A 288 -6.94 -4.57 -5.00
C ASP A 288 -6.10 -5.08 -3.82
N LEU A 289 -4.87 -5.53 -4.10
CA LEU A 289 -3.94 -6.02 -3.08
C LEU A 289 -3.41 -4.86 -2.21
N GLY A 290 -3.18 -3.69 -2.82
CA GLY A 290 -2.85 -2.45 -2.12
C GLY A 290 -3.96 -2.02 -1.18
N LEU A 291 -5.19 -1.82 -1.67
CA LEU A 291 -6.35 -1.42 -0.89
C LEU A 291 -6.60 -2.34 0.31
N ARG A 292 -6.53 -3.66 0.11
CA ARG A 292 -6.65 -4.64 1.22
C ARG A 292 -5.54 -4.50 2.26
N SER A 293 -4.32 -4.16 1.84
CA SER A 293 -3.19 -3.97 2.74
C SER A 293 -3.31 -2.66 3.53
N TYR A 294 -3.68 -1.56 2.87
CA TYR A 294 -3.94 -0.27 3.49
C TYR A 294 -5.13 -0.31 4.46
N LEU A 295 -6.26 -0.92 4.07
CA LEU A 295 -7.40 -1.09 4.98
C LEU A 295 -7.01 -1.89 6.23
N THR A 296 -6.19 -2.94 6.07
CA THR A 296 -5.66 -3.72 7.20
C THR A 296 -4.78 -2.85 8.11
N TYR A 297 -3.94 -1.99 7.54
CA TYR A 297 -3.10 -1.04 8.28
C TYR A 297 -3.93 0.00 9.04
N TRP A 298 -4.88 0.66 8.36
CA TRP A 298 -5.75 1.70 8.96
C TRP A 298 -6.58 1.13 10.11
N VAL A 299 -7.28 0.01 9.90
CA VAL A 299 -8.06 -0.66 10.95
C VAL A 299 -7.16 -1.10 12.10
N SER A 300 -5.99 -1.69 11.82
CA SER A 300 -5.06 -2.11 12.89
C SER A 300 -4.49 -0.92 13.67
N THR A 301 -4.36 0.25 13.06
CA THR A 301 -3.89 1.48 13.71
C THR A 301 -4.98 2.07 14.61
N LEU A 302 -6.21 2.23 14.08
CA LEU A 302 -7.38 2.68 14.84
C LEU A 302 -7.68 1.76 16.04
N ILE A 303 -7.65 0.45 15.86
CA ILE A 303 -7.93 -0.52 16.94
C ILE A 303 -6.85 -0.50 18.03
N ARG A 304 -5.57 -0.33 17.67
CA ARG A 304 -4.48 -0.16 18.66
C ARG A 304 -4.64 1.15 19.44
N PHE A 305 -4.98 2.24 18.74
CA PHE A 305 -5.27 3.55 19.34
C PHE A 305 -6.43 3.47 20.34
N PHE A 306 -7.59 2.93 19.95
CA PHE A 306 -8.72 2.80 20.88
C PHE A 306 -8.45 1.84 22.04
N ARG A 307 -7.70 0.74 21.84
CA ARG A 307 -7.29 -0.14 22.94
C ARG A 307 -6.48 0.59 24.02
N ARG A 308 -5.64 1.56 23.64
CA ARG A 308 -4.90 2.41 24.58
C ARG A 308 -5.83 3.40 25.28
N LEU A 309 -6.68 4.12 24.54
CA LEU A 309 -7.67 5.05 25.13
C LEU A 309 -8.66 4.40 26.10
N LEU A 310 -9.04 3.15 25.84
CA LEU A 310 -10.01 2.38 26.63
C LEU A 310 -9.34 1.53 27.72
N SER A 311 -8.04 1.74 27.98
CA SER A 311 -7.34 1.15 29.11
C SER A 311 -7.65 1.91 30.39
N VAL A 312 -8.01 1.17 31.46
CA VAL A 312 -8.30 1.73 32.79
C VAL A 312 -7.01 1.98 33.58
N LEU A 313 -5.97 1.20 33.31
CA LEU A 313 -4.65 1.32 33.92
C LEU A 313 -3.62 1.78 32.86
N PRO A 314 -2.52 2.43 33.28
CA PRO A 314 -1.34 2.60 32.43
C PRO A 314 -0.89 1.27 31.82
N LEU A 315 -0.36 1.29 30.59
CA LEU A 315 -0.02 0.06 29.84
C LEU A 315 1.01 -0.84 30.56
N ASP A 316 1.88 -0.24 31.37
CA ASP A 316 2.91 -0.94 32.17
C ASP A 316 2.37 -1.47 33.52
N ALA A 317 1.15 -1.08 33.94
CA ALA A 317 0.60 -1.40 35.27
C ALA A 317 -0.35 -2.60 35.24
N ALA A 318 0.17 -3.81 35.51
CA ALA A 318 -0.64 -5.02 35.64
C ALA A 318 -1.62 -4.99 36.84
N LYS A 319 -1.30 -4.22 37.88
CA LYS A 319 -2.13 -3.99 39.07
C LYS A 319 -1.72 -2.66 39.72
N MET A 320 -2.69 -1.82 40.05
CA MET A 320 -2.49 -0.65 40.93
C MET A 320 -3.04 -0.97 42.32
N ILE A 321 -2.31 -0.63 43.38
CA ILE A 321 -2.73 -0.85 44.77
C ILE A 321 -2.69 0.50 45.50
N THR A 322 -3.84 1.13 45.64
CA THR A 322 -4.01 2.31 46.50
C THR A 322 -4.24 1.84 47.95
N ARG A 323 -3.53 2.43 48.92
CA ARG A 323 -3.75 2.23 50.35
C ARG A 323 -4.16 3.56 50.97
N GLY A 324 -5.36 3.65 51.54
CA GLY A 324 -5.88 4.88 52.13
C GLY A 324 -7.23 5.28 51.52
N GLY A 325 -7.39 6.57 51.22
CA GLY A 325 -8.61 7.14 50.65
C GLY A 325 -8.96 6.63 49.26
N VAL A 326 -10.11 7.09 48.75
CA VAL A 326 -10.60 6.73 47.41
C VAL A 326 -9.52 7.08 46.36
N PRO A 327 -9.18 6.19 45.40
CA PRO A 327 -8.14 6.48 44.42
C PRO A 327 -8.49 7.71 43.58
N ASP A 328 -7.68 8.77 43.66
CA ASP A 328 -7.78 9.85 42.68
C ASP A 328 -7.16 9.36 41.35
N LEU A 329 -8.04 9.04 40.40
CA LEU A 329 -7.66 8.60 39.06
C LEU A 329 -6.99 9.72 38.23
N ALA A 330 -7.04 10.99 38.67
CA ALA A 330 -6.26 12.07 38.08
C ALA A 330 -4.77 11.97 38.42
N GLU A 331 -4.42 11.58 39.64
CA GLU A 331 -3.02 11.43 40.09
C GLU A 331 -2.38 10.13 39.56
N ALA A 332 -3.17 9.13 39.16
CA ALA A 332 -2.68 7.86 38.63
C ALA A 332 -1.82 7.97 37.34
N HIS A 333 -1.75 9.14 36.69
CA HIS A 333 -0.85 9.41 35.57
C HIS A 333 0.54 9.94 35.99
N THR A 334 0.72 10.41 37.22
CA THR A 334 2.02 10.96 37.70
C THR A 334 2.88 9.90 38.39
N MET A 335 2.28 8.80 38.84
CA MET A 335 2.95 7.71 39.56
C MET A 335 3.57 6.68 38.60
N SER A 336 4.78 6.95 38.12
CA SER A 336 5.64 5.89 37.56
C SER A 336 6.05 4.91 38.65
N PRO A 337 5.99 3.58 38.44
CA PRO A 337 6.43 2.63 39.44
C PRO A 337 7.96 2.66 39.58
N ALA A 338 8.45 3.09 40.73
CA ALA A 338 9.80 2.77 41.16
C ALA A 338 9.90 1.23 41.29
N VAL A 339 10.95 0.65 40.71
CA VAL A 339 11.18 -0.80 40.76
C VAL A 339 11.72 -1.17 42.14
N GLU A 340 10.85 -1.62 43.03
CA GLU A 340 11.29 -2.33 44.23
C GLU A 340 11.75 -3.74 43.82
N ALA A 341 13.03 -4.02 44.08
CA ALA A 341 13.63 -5.33 43.87
C ALA A 341 13.47 -6.17 45.14
N GLU A 342 12.79 -7.32 45.03
CA GLU A 342 12.79 -8.37 46.06
C GLU A 342 13.34 -9.68 45.48
N ASP A 343 14.02 -10.45 46.33
CA ASP A 343 15.07 -11.39 45.92
C ASP A 343 14.67 -12.86 46.10
N GLY A 344 15.06 -13.70 45.13
CA GLY A 344 15.14 -15.17 45.22
C GLY A 344 13.86 -16.02 45.11
N PRO A 345 13.99 -17.37 45.05
CA PRO A 345 15.13 -18.15 44.59
C PRO A 345 14.81 -19.06 43.37
N GLN A 346 15.88 -19.48 42.70
CA GLN A 346 15.99 -20.19 41.41
C GLN A 346 14.97 -21.34 41.14
N SER A 347 14.34 -21.33 39.96
CA SER A 347 13.65 -22.49 39.37
C SER A 347 14.11 -22.80 37.92
N ARG A 348 15.06 -23.74 37.85
CA ARG A 348 15.59 -24.54 36.73
C ARG A 348 14.86 -24.45 35.37
N MET A 349 15.43 -23.69 34.43
CA MET A 349 15.03 -23.68 33.00
C MET A 349 15.12 -25.07 32.34
N LYS A 350 14.02 -25.55 31.74
CA LYS A 350 14.03 -26.68 30.80
C LYS A 350 14.35 -26.18 29.38
N ARG A 351 15.54 -26.49 28.87
CA ARG A 351 15.90 -26.32 27.44
C ARG A 351 14.91 -27.08 26.54
N ARG A 352 14.08 -26.37 25.77
CA ARG A 352 13.36 -26.93 24.61
C ARG A 352 14.28 -26.87 23.38
N LYS A 353 14.16 -27.87 22.50
CA LYS A 353 15.01 -28.00 21.29
C LYS A 353 14.74 -26.88 20.30
N SER A 354 15.81 -26.36 19.68
CA SER A 354 15.75 -25.43 18.56
C SER A 354 15.14 -26.10 17.32
N THR A 355 14.16 -25.43 16.72
CA THR A 355 13.69 -25.72 15.35
C THR A 355 14.05 -24.52 14.47
N LYS A 356 14.94 -24.77 13.50
CA LYS A 356 15.54 -23.75 12.64
C LYS A 356 14.52 -23.25 11.60
N GLY A 357 13.88 -22.12 11.86
CA GLY A 357 12.99 -21.47 10.90
C GLY A 357 12.20 -20.29 11.48
N TRP A 358 12.54 -19.08 11.01
CA TRP A 358 11.83 -17.82 11.27
C TRP A 358 11.93 -17.27 12.71
N ASP A 359 12.97 -16.46 12.98
CA ASP A 359 13.07 -15.60 14.17
C ASP A 359 13.03 -14.13 13.75
N GLY A 360 11.82 -13.58 13.66
CA GLY A 360 11.54 -12.14 13.59
C GLY A 360 11.07 -11.55 14.93
N GLU A 361 11.02 -12.38 15.98
CA GLU A 361 10.62 -11.99 17.33
C GLU A 361 11.88 -11.80 18.19
N GLU A 362 12.14 -10.56 18.61
CA GLU A 362 13.03 -10.34 19.75
C GLU A 362 12.41 -10.92 21.02
N LEU A 363 13.23 -11.60 21.81
CA LEU A 363 12.95 -11.82 23.24
C LEU A 363 12.70 -10.45 23.88
N ALA A 364 11.53 -10.29 24.50
CA ALA A 364 11.06 -9.01 25.01
C ALA A 364 12.03 -8.40 26.03
N SER A 365 12.79 -7.38 25.62
CA SER A 365 13.64 -6.57 26.52
C SER A 365 13.90 -5.13 26.07
N ALA A 366 13.55 -4.74 24.84
CA ALA A 366 13.53 -3.33 24.42
C ALA A 366 12.10 -2.80 24.54
N ARG A 367 11.90 -1.73 25.33
CA ARG A 367 10.66 -0.94 25.28
C ARG A 367 10.45 -0.50 23.83
N ALA A 368 9.40 -1.00 23.18
CA ALA A 368 9.04 -0.53 21.86
C ALA A 368 8.66 0.94 22.00
N ALA A 369 9.45 1.84 21.42
CA ALA A 369 9.08 3.25 21.34
C ALA A 369 7.68 3.32 20.68
N ASP A 370 6.77 4.03 21.32
CA ASP A 370 5.34 4.00 20.99
C ASP A 370 5.02 5.18 20.04
N PRO A 371 4.29 4.96 18.92
CA PRO A 371 3.92 6.02 17.97
C PRO A 371 2.96 7.11 18.50
N TYR A 372 2.40 6.99 19.72
CA TYR A 372 1.52 8.01 20.31
C TYR A 372 2.11 8.62 21.60
N ASP A 373 1.98 9.94 21.73
CA ASP A 373 2.36 10.71 22.92
C ASP A 373 1.31 10.53 24.05
N ASP A 374 1.74 10.03 25.22
CA ASP A 374 0.88 9.89 26.41
C ASP A 374 0.47 11.24 27.03
N HIS A 375 1.17 12.32 26.68
CA HIS A 375 0.91 13.66 27.23
C HIS A 375 0.00 14.52 26.36
N ASP A 376 -0.39 14.07 25.16
CA ASP A 376 -1.36 14.81 24.32
C ASP A 376 -2.72 14.90 25.07
N PRO A 377 -3.23 16.10 25.39
CA PRO A 377 -4.51 16.29 26.10
C PRO A 377 -5.71 15.59 25.46
N VAL A 378 -5.60 15.22 24.19
CA VAL A 378 -6.60 14.45 23.44
C VAL A 378 -6.83 13.07 24.07
N PHE A 379 -5.82 12.44 24.68
CA PHE A 379 -6.00 11.13 25.34
C PHE A 379 -6.69 11.22 26.71
N THR A 380 -6.67 12.38 27.36
CA THR A 380 -7.33 12.62 28.66
C THR A 380 -8.71 13.26 28.53
N SER A 381 -8.93 14.10 27.52
CA SER A 381 -10.20 14.83 27.30
C SER A 381 -11.30 14.04 26.58
N LEU A 382 -10.94 13.02 25.78
CA LEU A 382 -11.91 12.24 25.00
C LEU A 382 -12.51 11.03 25.74
N ARG A 383 -12.00 10.72 26.94
CA ARG A 383 -12.45 9.55 27.73
C ARG A 383 -13.45 9.97 28.82
N THR A 384 -14.49 9.17 28.99
CA THR A 384 -15.39 9.21 30.15
C THR A 384 -15.27 7.88 30.89
N VAL A 385 -15.04 7.93 32.20
CA VAL A 385 -15.00 6.74 33.06
C VAL A 385 -16.26 6.73 33.93
N GLU A 386 -17.14 5.77 33.67
CA GLU A 386 -18.35 5.54 34.45
C GLU A 386 -18.09 4.39 35.44
N THR A 387 -18.16 4.67 36.74
CA THR A 387 -17.92 3.68 37.80
C THR A 387 -19.23 3.32 38.47
N THR A 388 -19.67 2.07 38.30
CA THR A 388 -20.91 1.54 38.89
C THR A 388 -20.62 0.67 40.11
N PRO A 389 -21.31 0.85 41.25
CA PRO A 389 -21.15 -0.02 42.41
C PRO A 389 -21.81 -1.39 42.18
N ASN A 390 -21.12 -2.45 42.59
CA ASN A 390 -21.61 -3.82 42.56
C ASN A 390 -22.22 -4.20 43.93
N THR A 391 -23.10 -5.21 43.96
CA THR A 391 -23.81 -5.64 45.17
C THR A 391 -22.91 -6.30 46.23
N ASP A 392 -21.70 -6.71 45.87
CA ASP A 392 -20.68 -7.26 46.77
C ASP A 392 -19.78 -6.18 47.42
N GLY A 393 -20.04 -4.90 47.14
CA GLY A 393 -19.24 -3.77 47.61
C GLY A 393 -18.01 -3.45 46.75
N SER A 394 -17.81 -4.18 45.64
CA SER A 394 -16.84 -3.80 44.60
C SER A 394 -17.43 -2.74 43.65
N ALA A 395 -16.67 -2.32 42.63
CA ALA A 395 -17.15 -1.42 41.59
C ALA A 395 -16.61 -1.80 40.21
N THR A 396 -17.41 -1.56 39.18
CA THR A 396 -17.06 -1.81 37.77
C THR A 396 -16.84 -0.48 37.07
N ALA A 397 -15.66 -0.28 36.44
CA ALA A 397 -15.34 0.92 35.70
C ALA A 397 -15.46 0.68 34.18
N HIS A 398 -16.39 1.37 33.54
CA HIS A 398 -16.58 1.38 32.09
C HIS A 398 -15.95 2.64 31.49
N VAL A 399 -14.97 2.47 30.60
CA VAL A 399 -14.42 3.58 29.81
C VAL A 399 -15.15 3.66 28.48
N VAL A 400 -15.63 4.86 28.14
CA VAL A 400 -16.25 5.17 26.86
C VAL A 400 -15.49 6.35 26.24
N VAL A 401 -15.16 6.24 24.96
CA VAL A 401 -14.54 7.33 24.20
C VAL A 401 -15.61 8.03 23.38
N ARG A 402 -15.66 9.37 23.44
CA ARG A 402 -16.49 10.21 22.57
C ARG A 402 -15.58 11.20 21.86
N CYS A 403 -15.50 11.13 20.53
CA CYS A 403 -14.53 11.89 19.74
C CYS A 403 -15.02 12.18 18.32
N THR A 404 -14.52 13.24 17.70
CA THR A 404 -14.81 13.52 16.28
C THR A 404 -13.87 12.74 15.36
N LEU A 405 -14.23 12.60 14.07
CA LEU A 405 -13.32 12.07 13.06
C LEU A 405 -12.00 12.87 12.97
N LYS A 406 -12.05 14.18 13.22
CA LYS A 406 -10.88 15.07 13.22
C LYS A 406 -9.92 14.77 14.37
N ASP A 407 -10.44 14.44 15.55
CA ASP A 407 -9.62 14.05 16.70
C ASP A 407 -8.92 12.71 16.46
N ILE A 408 -9.65 11.73 15.93
CA ILE A 408 -9.10 10.40 15.57
C ILE A 408 -8.00 10.54 14.50
N ALA A 409 -8.25 11.33 13.45
CA ALA A 409 -7.30 11.58 12.38
C ALA A 409 -6.01 12.23 12.90
N ARG A 410 -6.14 13.29 13.72
CA ARG A 410 -5.01 13.96 14.38
C ARG A 410 -4.19 12.98 15.23
N ALA A 411 -4.85 12.24 16.13
CA ALA A 411 -4.16 11.36 17.07
C ALA A 411 -3.50 10.14 16.39
N THR A 412 -4.02 9.67 15.26
CA THR A 412 -3.46 8.52 14.53
C THR A 412 -2.43 8.89 13.44
N ASN A 413 -2.36 10.17 13.06
CA ASN A 413 -1.67 10.68 11.86
C ASN A 413 -2.19 10.03 10.56
N LEU A 414 -3.51 9.83 10.48
CA LEU A 414 -4.24 9.38 9.29
C LEU A 414 -5.04 10.55 8.70
N ARG A 415 -5.36 10.48 7.41
CA ARG A 415 -6.34 11.41 6.82
C ARG A 415 -7.74 11.15 7.38
N ILE A 416 -8.56 12.19 7.43
CA ILE A 416 -9.94 12.10 7.92
C ILE A 416 -10.74 11.11 7.07
N GLU A 417 -10.50 11.12 5.77
CA GLU A 417 -11.14 10.26 4.77
C GLU A 417 -10.74 8.79 4.96
N ASP A 418 -9.45 8.52 5.15
CA ASP A 418 -8.92 7.16 5.37
C ASP A 418 -9.38 6.59 6.72
N ALA A 419 -9.41 7.43 7.77
CA ALA A 419 -9.94 7.06 9.08
C ALA A 419 -11.45 6.78 9.01
N ALA A 420 -12.24 7.67 8.38
CA ALA A 420 -13.67 7.47 8.19
C ALA A 420 -13.99 6.21 7.39
N PHE A 421 -13.26 5.97 6.30
CA PHE A 421 -13.40 4.76 5.49
C PHE A 421 -13.10 3.49 6.31
N ALA A 422 -11.98 3.46 7.03
CA ALA A 422 -11.61 2.30 7.85
C ALA A 422 -12.59 2.05 9.01
N LEU A 423 -13.11 3.10 9.66
CA LEU A 423 -14.15 3.00 10.70
C LEU A 423 -15.48 2.49 10.14
N ASN A 424 -15.87 2.91 8.94
CA ASN A 424 -17.05 2.40 8.25
C ASN A 424 -16.91 0.91 7.93
N GLU A 425 -15.80 0.54 7.30
CA GLU A 425 -15.48 -0.84 6.92
C GLU A 425 -15.42 -1.81 8.12
N CYS A 426 -15.03 -1.33 9.30
CA CYS A 426 -15.03 -2.13 10.53
C CYS A 426 -16.26 -1.94 11.43
N GLY A 427 -17.31 -1.25 10.96
CA GLY A 427 -18.57 -1.09 11.68
C GLY A 427 -18.51 -0.19 12.94
N LEU A 428 -17.41 0.56 13.15
CA LEU A 428 -17.25 1.49 14.28
C LEU A 428 -17.79 2.90 13.98
N LEU A 429 -18.12 3.21 12.72
CA LEU A 429 -18.74 4.49 12.33
C LEU A 429 -20.26 4.52 12.63
N ILE A 430 -20.63 4.32 13.90
CA ILE A 430 -22.03 4.32 14.33
C ILE A 430 -22.50 5.76 14.60
N ARG A 431 -23.21 6.37 13.64
CA ARG A 431 -23.84 7.69 13.80
C ARG A 431 -25.07 7.64 14.72
N ARG A 432 -25.01 8.35 15.85
CA ARG A 432 -26.16 8.77 16.71
C ARG A 432 -25.63 9.80 17.73
N GLN A 433 -26.35 10.85 18.14
CA GLN A 433 -27.70 11.33 17.80
C GLN A 433 -27.66 12.86 17.87
N LYS A 434 -28.44 13.55 17.04
CA LYS A 434 -28.56 15.01 17.04
C LYS A 434 -29.19 15.47 18.37
N THR A 435 -28.38 15.89 19.33
CA THR A 435 -28.86 16.55 20.56
C THR A 435 -29.27 17.98 20.23
N ASP A 436 -30.57 18.24 20.35
CA ASP A 436 -31.31 19.49 20.17
C ASP A 436 -30.65 20.68 19.45
N GLY A 437 -31.29 21.06 18.32
CA GLY A 437 -31.45 22.45 17.86
C GLY A 437 -30.22 23.22 17.37
N SER A 438 -29.02 22.90 17.85
CA SER A 438 -27.80 23.65 17.56
C SER A 438 -27.29 23.34 16.14
N ARG A 439 -27.34 24.36 15.28
CA ARG A 439 -26.66 24.33 13.97
C ARG A 439 -25.14 24.46 14.19
N GLY A 440 -24.46 23.34 14.44
CA GLY A 440 -22.99 23.33 14.56
C GLY A 440 -22.35 22.19 15.36
N ALA A 441 -23.11 21.27 15.96
CA ALA A 441 -22.51 20.13 16.64
C ALA A 441 -21.88 19.14 15.63
N ASP A 442 -20.56 18.97 15.71
CA ASP A 442 -19.82 17.96 14.93
C ASP A 442 -20.33 16.54 15.25
N ASP A 443 -20.37 15.67 14.23
CA ASP A 443 -20.75 14.26 14.39
C ASP A 443 -19.73 13.53 15.31
N THR A 444 -20.14 13.30 16.55
CA THR A 444 -19.33 12.54 17.53
C THR A 444 -19.51 11.04 17.37
N ILE A 445 -18.41 10.30 17.42
CA ILE A 445 -18.36 8.85 17.41
C ILE A 445 -18.19 8.37 18.85
N THR A 446 -19.04 7.43 19.27
CA THR A 446 -18.94 6.76 20.57
C THR A 446 -18.36 5.37 20.38
N VAL A 447 -17.25 5.06 21.06
CA VAL A 447 -16.55 3.77 20.96
C VAL A 447 -16.40 3.16 22.36
N SER A 448 -16.81 1.89 22.50
CA SER A 448 -16.61 1.10 23.73
C SER A 448 -15.57 0.00 23.55
N ARG A 449 -15.03 -0.50 24.66
CA ARG A 449 -14.03 -1.59 24.66
C ARG A 449 -14.55 -2.88 24.03
N GLU A 450 -15.83 -3.19 24.21
CA GLU A 450 -16.44 -4.39 23.61
C GLU A 450 -16.47 -4.32 22.07
N MET A 451 -16.82 -3.16 21.50
CA MET A 451 -16.80 -2.96 20.05
C MET A 451 -15.38 -3.16 19.48
N VAL A 452 -14.39 -2.57 20.15
CA VAL A 452 -12.98 -2.61 19.73
C VAL A 452 -12.41 -4.03 19.83
N GLU A 453 -12.68 -4.76 20.91
CA GLU A 453 -12.22 -6.15 21.07
C GLU A 453 -12.94 -7.13 20.13
N THR A 454 -14.19 -6.83 19.73
CA THR A 454 -14.91 -7.60 18.72
C THR A 454 -14.24 -7.43 17.36
N VAL A 455 -14.07 -6.20 16.89
CA VAL A 455 -13.38 -5.90 15.61
C VAL A 455 -11.95 -6.44 15.61
N ALA A 456 -11.21 -6.31 16.73
CA ALA A 456 -9.85 -6.80 16.83
C ALA A 456 -9.74 -8.33 16.63
N ARG A 457 -10.75 -9.07 17.10
CA ARG A 457 -10.84 -10.53 16.96
C ARG A 457 -11.22 -10.92 15.53
N GLU A 458 -12.26 -10.31 14.98
CA GLU A 458 -12.75 -10.56 13.62
C GLU A 458 -11.71 -10.23 12.54
N ARG A 459 -11.01 -9.10 12.70
CA ARG A 459 -9.97 -8.63 11.77
C ARG A 459 -8.58 -9.22 12.07
N ASN A 460 -8.44 -10.04 13.13
CA ASN A 460 -7.18 -10.64 13.60
C ASN A 460 -6.04 -9.59 13.69
N VAL A 461 -6.30 -8.50 14.43
CA VAL A 461 -5.40 -7.34 14.51
C VAL A 461 -4.08 -7.73 15.19
N LYS A 462 -2.99 -7.65 14.42
CA LYS A 462 -1.64 -8.00 14.85
C LYS A 462 -0.91 -6.81 15.50
N ARG A 463 0.22 -7.11 16.15
CA ARG A 463 1.19 -6.09 16.56
C ARG A 463 1.81 -5.42 15.31
N MET A 464 2.35 -4.23 15.49
CA MET A 464 3.09 -3.48 14.46
C MET A 464 4.24 -4.34 13.91
N CYS A 465 4.43 -4.35 12.59
CA CYS A 465 5.53 -5.11 11.98
C CYS A 465 6.87 -4.37 12.17
N MET A 466 6.86 -3.04 12.08
CA MET A 466 7.96 -2.11 12.33
C MET A 466 8.24 -1.95 13.84
N SER A 467 9.51 -1.78 14.20
CA SER A 467 9.92 -1.33 15.54
C SER A 467 10.54 0.06 15.45
N LEU A 468 9.98 1.05 16.15
CA LEU A 468 10.44 2.45 16.06
C LEU A 468 11.88 2.66 16.57
N ALA A 469 12.35 1.81 17.49
CA ALA A 469 13.74 1.82 17.97
C ALA A 469 14.78 1.48 16.88
N HIS A 470 14.33 0.94 15.74
CA HIS A 470 15.18 0.50 14.63
C HIS A 470 15.13 1.44 13.41
N VAL A 471 14.45 2.59 13.53
CA VAL A 471 14.37 3.64 12.50
C VAL A 471 15.59 4.56 12.61
N LEU A 472 16.27 4.78 11.48
CA LEU A 472 17.55 5.50 11.37
C LEU A 472 17.40 6.85 10.64
N LEU A 473 16.28 7.54 10.90
CA LEU A 473 15.85 8.80 10.27
C LEU A 473 16.07 10.00 11.20
#